data_AF-A0A7C0YWN7-F1
#
_entry.id   AF-A0A7C0YWN7-F1
#
_cell.length_a   1.000
_cell.length_b   1.000
_cell.length_c   1.000
_cell.angle_alpha   90.00
_cell.angle_beta   90.00
_cell.angle_gamma   90.00
#
_symmetry.space_group_name_H-M   'P 1'
#
loop_
_entity.id
_entity.type
_entity.pdbx_description
1 polymer ?
#
loop_
_entity_poly.entity_id
_entity_poly.type
_entity_poly.pdbx_seq_one_letter_code
_entity_poly.pdbx_strand_id
1 'polypeptide(L)'
;MATRFLEEKLLSKRRKIHLRPWEEVIGKLKAIETNSDAISAVITCTQDVELVITYPRDSPEAAVLRSLTNLLGEKVSVIRTDHPEKPLIVKPIKSPSNRHNHKPRNFTNTITRAKSPEK
;
A
#
# COMPACT_ATOMS: atom_id res chain seq x y z
N MET A 1 5.54 -42.57 -2.04
CA MET A 1 5.43 -41.78 -3.30
C MET A 1 4.65 -40.51 -2.99
N ALA A 2 5.34 -39.43 -2.63
CA ALA A 2 4.78 -38.21 -2.04
C ALA A 2 4.95 -37.00 -2.98
N THR A 3 4.52 -37.12 -4.23
CA THR A 3 4.76 -36.08 -5.26
C THR A 3 3.50 -35.54 -5.92
N ARG A 4 2.29 -36.00 -5.54
CA ARG A 4 1.04 -35.53 -6.18
C ARG A 4 0.26 -34.45 -5.43
N PHE A 5 0.67 -34.08 -4.22
CA PHE A 5 -0.09 -33.12 -3.38
C PHE A 5 0.48 -31.68 -3.41
N LEU A 6 1.59 -31.45 -4.11
CA LEU A 6 2.30 -30.16 -4.11
C LEU A 6 2.03 -29.29 -5.35
N GLU A 7 1.45 -29.85 -6.42
CA GLU A 7 1.12 -29.08 -7.63
C GLU A 7 -0.22 -28.33 -7.53
N GLU A 8 -1.15 -28.75 -6.66
CA GLU A 8 -2.43 -28.04 -6.47
C GLU A 8 -2.32 -26.76 -5.61
N LYS A 9 -1.18 -26.55 -4.92
CA LYS A 9 -0.99 -25.40 -4.01
C LYS A 9 -0.32 -24.18 -4.65
N LEU A 10 0.00 -24.22 -5.94
CA LEU A 10 0.81 -23.20 -6.61
C LEU A 10 0.14 -22.51 -7.81
N LEU A 11 -1.12 -22.82 -8.10
CA LEU A 11 -1.91 -22.06 -9.08
C LEU A 11 -2.48 -20.81 -8.40
N SER A 12 -1.60 -19.86 -8.05
CA SER A 12 -2.06 -18.48 -7.84
C SER A 12 -2.86 -18.09 -9.10
N LYS A 13 -4.17 -17.87 -8.95
CA LYS A 13 -5.05 -17.54 -10.07
C LYS A 13 -4.74 -16.11 -10.48
N ARG A 14 -3.75 -15.97 -11.37
CA ARG A 14 -3.29 -14.69 -11.89
C ARG A 14 -4.29 -14.19 -12.94
N ARG A 15 -5.00 -13.11 -12.63
CA ARG A 15 -6.03 -12.51 -13.49
C ARG A 15 -5.57 -11.13 -13.94
N LYS A 16 -5.50 -10.93 -15.25
CA LYS A 16 -5.29 -9.60 -15.82
C LYS A 16 -6.59 -8.83 -15.73
N ILE A 17 -6.53 -7.62 -15.20
CA ILE A 17 -7.69 -6.73 -15.06
C ILE A 17 -7.35 -5.35 -15.61
N HIS A 18 -8.35 -4.70 -16.17
CA HIS A 18 -8.28 -3.29 -16.54
C HIS A 18 -9.27 -2.56 -15.65
N LEU A 19 -8.77 -1.56 -14.91
CA LEU A 19 -9.64 -0.75 -14.07
C LEU A 19 -10.44 0.23 -14.94
N ARG A 20 -11.74 0.30 -14.72
CA ARG A 20 -12.60 1.39 -15.20
C ARG A 20 -12.53 2.59 -14.25
N PRO A 21 -12.96 3.78 -14.68
CA PRO A 21 -13.06 4.92 -13.77
C PRO A 21 -13.85 4.55 -12.51
N TRP A 22 -13.32 4.95 -11.36
CA TRP A 22 -13.83 4.67 -10.01
C TRP A 22 -13.75 3.21 -9.56
N GLU A 23 -13.13 2.31 -10.34
CA GLU A 23 -12.81 0.97 -9.86
C GLU A 23 -11.55 0.99 -8.99
N GLU A 24 -11.67 0.36 -7.81
CA GLU A 24 -10.62 0.26 -6.81
C GLU A 24 -10.18 -1.20 -6.63
N VAL A 25 -8.86 -1.39 -6.54
CA VAL A 25 -8.25 -2.67 -6.18
C VAL A 25 -7.47 -2.48 -4.89
N ILE A 26 -7.77 -3.35 -3.92
CA ILE A 26 -7.11 -3.35 -2.63
C ILE A 26 -6.39 -4.68 -2.46
N GLY A 27 -5.10 -4.63 -2.17
CA GLY A 27 -4.32 -5.84 -1.91
C GLY A 27 -2.87 -5.55 -1.57
N LYS A 28 -2.08 -6.60 -1.41
CA LYS A 28 -0.65 -6.49 -1.16
C LYS A 28 0.08 -6.32 -2.49
N LEU A 29 0.87 -5.27 -2.63
CA LEU A 29 1.69 -5.11 -3.83
C LEU A 29 2.82 -6.15 -3.80
N LYS A 30 2.79 -7.10 -4.74
CA LYS A 30 3.76 -8.19 -4.79
C LYS A 30 4.95 -7.85 -5.68
N ALA A 31 4.69 -7.33 -6.87
CA ALA A 31 5.73 -7.01 -7.84
C ALA A 31 5.27 -5.90 -8.80
N ILE A 32 6.24 -5.17 -9.35
CA ILE A 32 6.07 -4.31 -10.52
C ILE A 32 6.92 -4.91 -11.64
N GLU A 33 6.27 -5.39 -12.68
CA GLU A 33 6.93 -5.90 -13.88
C GLU A 33 7.00 -4.78 -14.91
N THR A 34 8.20 -4.43 -15.35
CA THR A 34 8.41 -3.43 -16.41
C THR A 34 8.85 -4.16 -17.67
N ASN A 35 8.03 -4.11 -18.71
CA ASN A 35 8.38 -4.56 -20.06
C ASN A 35 8.78 -3.34 -20.92
N SER A 36 9.30 -3.61 -22.12
CA SER A 36 9.64 -2.57 -23.11
C SER A 36 8.46 -1.63 -23.39
N ASP A 37 7.26 -2.21 -23.52
CA ASP A 37 6.05 -1.54 -24.01
C ASP A 37 5.03 -1.21 -22.90
N ALA A 38 5.09 -1.90 -21.75
CA ALA A 38 4.07 -1.80 -20.72
C ALA A 38 4.62 -2.01 -19.31
N ILE A 39 3.96 -1.39 -18.34
CA ILE A 39 4.25 -1.56 -16.90
C ILE A 39 3.06 -2.26 -16.26
N SER A 40 3.33 -3.33 -15.52
CA SER A 40 2.32 -4.15 -14.86
C SER A 40 2.54 -4.16 -13.35
N ALA A 41 1.49 -3.93 -12.59
CA ALA A 41 1.48 -4.11 -11.14
C ALA A 41 0.77 -5.40 -10.76
N VAL A 42 1.41 -6.22 -9.93
CA VAL A 42 0.87 -7.47 -9.41
C VAL A 42 0.41 -7.23 -7.98
N ILE A 43 -0.90 -7.32 -7.76
CA ILE A 43 -1.55 -7.09 -6.47
C ILE A 43 -2.22 -8.38 -6.01
N THR A 44 -1.85 -8.84 -4.82
CA THR A 44 -2.46 -10.02 -4.20
C THR A 44 -3.64 -9.58 -3.31
N CYS A 45 -4.86 -9.91 -3.71
CA CYS A 45 -6.08 -9.49 -2.99
C CYS A 45 -6.52 -10.51 -1.92
N THR A 46 -6.53 -11.79 -2.27
CA THR A 46 -6.81 -12.92 -1.38
C THR A 46 -5.67 -13.94 -1.47
N GLN A 47 -5.62 -14.91 -0.54
CA GLN A 47 -4.49 -15.83 -0.38
C GLN A 47 -4.09 -16.58 -1.67
N ASP A 48 -4.98 -16.67 -2.66
CA ASP A 48 -4.75 -17.43 -3.90
C ASP A 48 -5.07 -16.64 -5.20
N VAL A 49 -5.36 -15.33 -5.11
CA VAL A 49 -5.72 -14.50 -6.28
C VAL A 49 -4.77 -13.33 -6.44
N GLU A 50 -4.10 -13.31 -7.60
CA GLU A 50 -3.23 -12.23 -8.03
C GLU A 50 -3.90 -11.46 -9.16
N LEU A 51 -4.05 -10.16 -8.98
CA LEU A 51 -4.56 -9.25 -9.98
C LEU A 51 -3.38 -8.56 -10.65
N VAL A 52 -3.38 -8.52 -11.97
CA VAL A 52 -2.36 -7.85 -12.77
C VAL A 52 -3.01 -6.67 -13.46
N ILE A 53 -2.57 -5.47 -13.11
CA ILE A 53 -3.01 -4.23 -13.74
C ILE A 53 -1.90 -3.80 -14.68
N THR A 54 -2.19 -3.68 -15.97
CA THR A 54 -1.19 -3.35 -17.00
C THR A 54 -1.55 -2.04 -17.67
N TYR A 55 -0.58 -1.14 -17.77
CA TYR A 55 -0.70 0.12 -18.50
C TYR A 55 0.44 0.29 -19.51
N PRO A 56 0.19 0.98 -20.65
CA PRO A 56 1.23 1.32 -21.61
C PRO A 56 2.31 2.17 -20.96
N ARG A 57 3.58 1.93 -21.29
CA ARG A 57 4.72 2.59 -20.64
C ARG A 57 4.66 4.13 -20.72
N ASP A 58 4.19 4.66 -21.84
CA ASP A 58 4.08 6.10 -22.09
C ASP A 58 2.81 6.72 -21.53
N SER A 59 1.97 5.95 -20.82
CA SER A 59 0.76 6.46 -20.21
C SER A 59 1.05 7.09 -18.84
N PRO A 60 0.27 8.12 -18.43
CA PRO A 60 0.43 8.75 -17.12
C PRO A 60 0.19 7.75 -15.96
N GLU A 61 -0.66 6.74 -16.16
CA GLU A 61 -0.86 5.64 -15.20
C GLU A 61 0.44 4.85 -14.92
N ALA A 62 1.23 4.60 -15.95
CA ALA A 62 2.47 3.83 -15.82
C ALA A 62 3.54 4.57 -15.02
N ALA A 63 3.58 5.91 -15.10
CA ALA A 63 4.44 6.73 -14.25
C ALA A 63 4.07 6.60 -12.76
N VAL A 64 2.76 6.52 -12.45
CA VAL A 64 2.29 6.24 -11.09
C VAL A 64 2.71 4.84 -10.65
N LEU A 65 2.50 3.81 -11.48
CA LEU A 65 2.91 2.43 -11.16
C LEU A 65 4.40 2.29 -10.87
N ARG A 66 5.26 2.99 -11.62
CA ARG A 66 6.71 3.03 -11.36
C ARG A 66 7.04 3.56 -9.97
N SER A 67 6.31 4.59 -9.53
CA SER A 67 6.50 5.21 -8.22
C SER A 67 6.11 4.27 -7.07
N LEU A 68 5.28 3.25 -7.33
CA LEU A 68 4.85 2.25 -6.34
C LEU A 68 5.92 1.21 -6.00
N THR A 69 7.05 1.20 -6.69
CA THR A 69 8.16 0.28 -6.39
C THR A 69 8.63 0.41 -4.92
N ASN A 70 8.47 1.60 -4.33
CA ASN A 70 8.78 1.83 -2.91
C ASN A 70 7.78 1.19 -1.92
N LEU A 71 6.61 0.76 -2.39
CA LEU A 71 5.53 0.16 -1.61
C LEU A 71 5.43 -1.36 -1.81
N LEU A 72 6.48 -1.99 -2.38
CA LEU A 72 6.54 -3.44 -2.54
C LEU A 72 6.40 -4.13 -1.18
N GLY A 73 5.49 -5.08 -1.10
CA GLY A 73 5.17 -5.80 0.12
C GLY A 73 4.18 -5.08 1.04
N GLU A 74 3.81 -3.83 0.76
CA GLU A 74 2.77 -3.13 1.53
C GLU A 74 1.36 -3.39 0.97
N LYS A 75 0.35 -3.22 1.83
CA LYS A 75 -1.04 -3.22 1.39
C LYS A 75 -1.35 -1.86 0.79
N VAL A 76 -1.81 -1.85 -0.45
CA VAL A 76 -2.14 -0.63 -1.20
C VAL A 76 -3.57 -0.70 -1.73
N SER A 77 -4.21 0.45 -1.82
CA SER A 77 -5.41 0.70 -2.60
C SER A 77 -5.00 1.43 -3.87
N VAL A 78 -5.42 0.91 -5.02
CA VAL A 78 -5.20 1.50 -6.34
C VAL A 78 -6.58 1.77 -6.94
N ILE A 79 -6.93 3.04 -7.12
CA ILE A 79 -8.18 3.45 -7.76
C ILE A 79 -7.88 4.19 -9.06
N ARG A 80 -8.58 3.81 -10.13
CA ARG A 80 -8.55 4.59 -11.37
C ARG A 80 -9.55 5.73 -11.26
N THR A 81 -9.17 6.92 -11.70
CA THR A 81 -10.09 8.07 -11.74
C THR A 81 -10.36 8.50 -13.17
N ASP A 82 -11.39 9.30 -13.35
CA ASP A 82 -11.72 9.95 -14.62
C ASP A 82 -10.89 11.22 -14.86
N HIS A 83 -10.10 11.67 -13.87
CA HIS A 83 -9.32 12.90 -13.97
C HIS A 83 -8.04 12.68 -14.81
N PRO A 84 -7.85 13.40 -15.92
CA PRO A 84 -6.69 13.22 -16.79
C PRO A 84 -5.35 13.57 -16.11
N GLU A 85 -5.37 14.49 -15.14
CA GLU A 85 -4.16 14.88 -14.38
C GLU A 85 -3.77 13.84 -13.32
N LYS A 86 -4.72 13.02 -12.86
CA LYS A 86 -4.51 12.02 -11.80
C LYS A 86 -5.24 10.72 -12.13
N PRO A 87 -4.85 10.04 -13.22
CA PRO A 87 -5.59 8.90 -13.74
C PRO A 87 -5.56 7.69 -12.78
N LEU A 88 -4.51 7.60 -11.95
CA LEU A 88 -4.43 6.64 -10.85
C LEU A 88 -4.18 7.35 -9.53
N ILE A 89 -4.96 7.00 -8.51
CA ILE A 89 -4.68 7.35 -7.12
C ILE A 89 -4.26 6.07 -6.41
N VAL A 90 -3.13 6.13 -5.72
CA VAL A 90 -2.61 4.99 -4.94
C VAL A 90 -2.42 5.41 -3.50
N LYS A 91 -2.99 4.63 -2.58
CA LYS A 91 -2.96 4.89 -1.14
C LYS A 91 -2.37 3.68 -0.40
N PRO A 92 -1.24 3.82 0.30
CA PRO A 92 -0.78 2.77 1.20
C PRO A 92 -1.73 2.65 2.38
N ILE A 93 -2.24 1.44 2.60
CA ILE A 93 -3.11 1.10 3.74
C ILE A 93 -2.20 0.60 4.85
N LYS A 94 -1.83 1.51 5.76
CA LYS A 94 -1.17 1.12 7.00
C LYS A 94 -2.16 0.28 7.80
N SER A 95 -1.80 -0.97 8.10
CA SER A 95 -2.43 -1.71 9.20
C SER A 95 -2.36 -0.84 10.45
N PRO A 96 -3.39 -0.83 11.32
CA PRO A 96 -3.33 -0.07 12.56
C PRO A 96 -2.20 -0.66 13.41
N SER A 97 -0.98 -0.12 13.27
CA SER A 97 0.02 -0.25 14.31
C SER A 97 -0.62 0.43 15.51
N ASN A 98 -0.99 -0.35 16.51
CA ASN A 98 -1.54 0.11 17.77
C ASN A 98 -0.64 1.22 18.32
N ARG A 99 -0.93 2.50 18.00
CA ARG A 99 -0.29 3.66 18.60
C ARG A 99 -0.91 3.79 19.99
N HIS A 100 -0.54 2.88 20.89
CA HIS A 100 -0.54 3.17 22.32
C HIS A 100 0.55 4.22 22.56
N ASN A 101 0.22 5.46 22.20
CA ASN A 101 1.00 6.63 22.56
C ASN A 101 0.70 6.96 24.03
N HIS A 102 1.10 6.06 24.95
CA HIS A 102 1.17 6.39 26.36
C HIS A 102 2.37 7.31 26.54
N LYS A 103 2.13 8.62 26.34
CA LYS A 103 3.01 9.66 26.85
C LYS A 103 2.77 9.71 28.37
N PRO A 104 3.71 9.35 29.25
CA PRO A 104 3.60 9.77 30.64
C PRO A 104 3.71 11.29 30.65
N ARG A 105 2.59 11.95 30.96
CA ARG A 105 2.54 13.39 31.18
C ARG A 105 3.19 13.64 32.54
N ASN A 106 4.48 13.94 32.54
CA ASN A 106 5.18 14.36 33.75
C ASN A 106 4.57 15.69 34.21
N PHE A 107 3.74 15.64 35.25
CA PHE A 107 3.33 16.80 36.02
C PHE A 107 4.47 17.18 36.95
N THR A 108 5.37 18.06 36.52
CA THR A 108 6.23 18.79 37.43
C THR A 108 5.43 19.96 38.00
N ASN A 109 4.78 19.74 39.15
CA ASN A 109 4.29 20.82 40.00
C ASN A 109 5.49 21.46 40.70
N THR A 110 6.03 22.54 40.15
CA THR A 110 6.90 23.46 40.91
C THR A 110 6.02 24.45 41.66
N ILE A 111 5.73 24.13 42.92
CA ILE A 111 5.20 25.08 43.91
C ILE A 111 6.37 25.98 44.33
N THR A 112 6.42 27.20 43.80
CA THR A 112 7.36 28.22 44.29
C THR A 112 6.78 28.88 45.53
N ARG A 113 7.11 28.34 46.69
CA ARG A 113 6.88 28.95 48.00
C ARG A 113 7.89 30.08 48.18
N ALA A 114 7.46 31.33 47.95
CA ALA A 114 8.23 32.50 48.32
C ALA A 114 8.37 32.55 49.85
N LYS A 115 9.62 32.54 50.33
CA LYS A 115 10.00 32.80 51.72
C LYS A 115 10.86 34.07 51.73
N SER A 116 10.60 34.91 52.73
CA SER A 116 11.07 36.28 53.02
C SER A 116 12.56 36.59 52.80
N PRO A 117 12.93 37.89 52.86
CA PRO A 117 13.27 38.53 54.15
C PRO A 117 12.69 39.95 54.27
N GLU A 118 12.01 40.32 55.37
CA GLU A 118 12.59 40.88 56.60
C GLU A 118 13.71 41.91 56.35
N LYS A 119 13.34 43.19 56.45
CA LYS A 119 14.17 44.27 56.96
C LYS A 119 13.31 45.36 57.58
#